data_AF-A0A1I5SX19-F1
#
_entry.id   AF-A0A1I5SX19-F1
#
_cell.length_a   1.000
_cell.length_b   1.000
_cell.length_c   1.000
_cell.angle_alpha   90.00
_cell.angle_beta   90.00
_cell.angle_gamma   90.00
#
_symmetry.space_group_name_H-M   'P 1'
#
loop_
_entity.id
_entity.type
_entity.pdbx_description
1 polymer ?
#
loop_
_entity_poly.entity_id
_entity_poly.type
_entity_poly.pdbx_seq_one_letter_code
_entity_poly.pdbx_strand_id
1 'polypeptide(L)' 'MATGQRSNDRVEEQLLEALDAAENREVRYHIRETLQHLHLDDG' A
#
# COMPACT_ATOMS: atom_id res chain seq x y z
N MET A 1 -12.82 6.15 15.37
CA MET A 1 -12.19 5.75 14.10
C MET A 1 -10.73 6.24 14.00
N ALA A 2 -9.92 6.17 15.07
CA ALA A 2 -8.51 6.64 15.02
C ALA A 2 -7.50 5.49 14.84
N THR A 3 -7.91 4.26 15.14
CA THR A 3 -7.08 3.05 15.01
C THR A 3 -7.03 2.50 13.59
N GLY A 4 -8.07 2.71 12.78
CA GLY A 4 -8.10 2.32 11.36
C GLY A 4 -7.13 3.13 10.51
N GLN A 5 -7.20 4.47 10.61
CA GLN A 5 -6.30 5.40 9.92
C GLN A 5 -4.81 5.07 10.18
N ARG A 6 -4.44 4.89 11.45
CA ARG A 6 -3.07 4.58 11.84
C ARG A 6 -2.60 3.20 11.35
N SER A 7 -3.53 2.28 11.11
CA SER A 7 -3.24 0.98 10.52
C SER A 7 -3.01 1.11 9.02
N ASN A 8 -3.80 1.95 8.33
CA ASN A 8 -3.67 2.21 6.90
C ASN A 8 -2.35 2.95 6.59
N ASP A 9 -1.97 3.94 7.40
CA ASP A 9 -0.68 4.63 7.27
C ASP A 9 0.50 3.64 7.31
N ARG A 10 0.46 2.68 8.24
CA ARG A 10 1.51 1.67 8.40
C ARG A 10 1.53 0.67 7.24
N VAL A 11 0.37 0.28 6.73
CA VAL A 11 0.26 -0.62 5.57
C VAL A 11 0.75 0.09 4.30
N GLU A 12 0.46 1.37 4.14
CA GLU A 12 0.99 2.20 3.04
C GLU A 12 2.51 2.24 3.06
N GLU A 13 3.13 2.53 4.21
CA GLU A 13 4.59 2.53 4.36
C GLU A 13 5.22 1.20 3.93
N GLN A 14 4.62 0.07 4.35
CA GLN A 14 5.11 -1.27 4.01
C GLN A 14 4.98 -1.58 2.51
N LEU A 15 3.90 -1.15 1.88
CA LEU A 15 3.69 -1.34 0.44
C LEU A 15 4.67 -0.49 -0.38
N LEU A 16 4.97 0.73 0.07
CA LEU A 16 5.98 1.59 -0.57
C LEU A 16 7.39 0.99 -0.47
N GLU A 17 7.76 0.45 0.69
CA GLU A 17 9.04 -0.27 0.87
C GLU A 17 9.12 -1.51 -0.03
N ALA A 18 8.04 -2.30 -0.10
CA ALA A 18 7.97 -3.46 -0.98
C ALA A 18 8.04 -3.08 -2.47
N LEU A 19 7.47 -1.93 -2.86
CA LEU A 19 7.52 -1.44 -4.24
C LEU A 19 8.96 -1.09 -4.66
N ASP A 20 9.73 -0.50 -3.75
CA ASP A 20 11.12 -0.12 -3.97
C ASP A 20 12.02 -1.37 -4.06
N ALA A 21 11.81 -2.34 -3.16
CA ALA A 21 12.56 -3.59 -3.13
C ALA A 21 12.20 -4.57 -4.27
N ALA A 22 11.01 -4.48 -4.84
CA ALA A 22 10.58 -5.41 -5.89
C ALA A 22 11.36 -5.19 -7.19
N GLU A 23 12.03 -6.21 -7.71
CA GLU A 23 12.68 -6.17 -9.03
C GLU A 23 11.72 -6.61 -10.16
N ASN A 24 10.72 -7.42 -9.82
CA ASN A 24 9.76 -7.95 -10.77
C ASN A 24 8.66 -6.92 -11.11
N ARG A 25 8.45 -6.68 -12.40
CA ARG A 25 7.47 -5.71 -12.92
C ARG A 25 6.02 -6.05 -12.56
N GLU A 26 5.65 -7.33 -12.56
CA GLU A 26 4.32 -7.81 -12.19
C GLU A 26 4.07 -7.61 -10.69
N VAL A 27 5.07 -7.88 -9.85
CA VAL A 27 5.01 -7.59 -8.41
C VAL A 27 4.83 -6.09 -8.16
N ARG A 28 5.59 -5.23 -8.86
CA ARG A 28 5.41 -3.77 -8.79
C ARG A 28 4.02 -3.32 -9.22
N TYR A 29 3.44 -3.97 -10.22
CA TYR A 29 2.07 -3.68 -10.68
C TYR A 29 1.06 -3.95 -9.57
N HIS A 30 1.09 -5.15 -8.97
CA HIS A 30 0.14 -5.51 -7.92
C HIS A 30 0.31 -4.70 -6.63
N ILE A 31 1.53 -4.29 -6.29
CA ILE A 31 1.76 -3.40 -5.14
C ILE A 31 1.13 -2.03 -5.39
N ARG A 32 1.27 -1.47 -6.59
CA ARG A 32 0.62 -0.19 -6.97
C ARG A 32 -0.90 -0.28 -7.00
N GLU A 33 -1.45 -1.40 -7.48
CA GLU A 33 -2.89 -1.66 -7.48
C GLU A 33 -3.42 -1.73 -6.04
N THR A 34 -2.71 -2.41 -5.14
CA THR A 34 -3.05 -2.49 -3.71
C THR A 34 -3.01 -1.11 -3.03
N LEU A 35 -2.00 -0.28 -3.33
CA LEU A 35 -1.91 1.10 -2.82
C LEU A 35 -3.12 1.95 -3.25
N GLN A 36 -3.57 1.82 -4.50
CA GLN A 36 -4.75 2.54 -4.98
C GLN A 36 -6.02 2.09 -4.24
N HIS A 37 -6.16 0.80 -3.95
CA HIS A 37 -7.30 0.29 -3.19
C HIS A 37 -7.30 0.77 -1.72
N LEU A 38 -6.13 0.87 -1.09
CA LEU A 38 -6.00 1.37 0.28
C LEU A 38 -6.51 2.81 0.40
N HIS A 39 -6.20 3.68 -0.58
CA HIS A 39 -6.67 5.07 -0.60
C HIS A 39 -8.15 5.22 -0.96
N LEU A 40 -8.78 4.19 -1.53
CA LEU A 40 -10.22 4.15 -1.79
C LEU A 40 -11.04 3.71 -0.58
N ASP A 41 -10.44 2.95 0.35
CA ASP A 41 -11.09 2.43 1.57
C ASP A 41 -11.04 3.43 2.75
N ASP A 42 -10.23 4.48 2.64
CA ASP A 42 -10.14 5.61 3.60
C ASP A 42 -11.23 6.69 3.38
N GLY A 43 -12.21 6.44 2.49
CA GLY A 43 -13.30 7.35 2.10
C GLY A 43 -14.63 7.17 2.82
#